data_AF-A0AAV2LRU1-F1
#
_entry.id   AF-A0AAV2LRU1-F1
#
_cell.length_a   1.000
_cell.length_b   1.000
_cell.length_c   1.000
_cell.angle_alpha   90.00
_cell.angle_beta   90.00
_cell.angle_gamma   90.00
#
_symmetry.space_group_name_H-M   'P 1'
#
loop_
_entity.id
_entity.type
_entity.pdbx_description
1 polymer ?
#
loop_
_entity_poly.entity_id
_entity_poly.type
_entity_poly.pdbx_seq_one_letter_code
_entity_poly.pdbx_strand_id
1 'polypeptide(L)'
;MYEAQFFGFTPQTCVLRVCNAFQDCLYDILPVVEKVCVRQLSNGVSAEADELRIAARECSRRLQQALEERFMRLSERMTPLLLKRCLTVPPHVLLPEDQSHKDYPQAVQEAVRLESSISELQSAFEAEVCARQMLLAELEEQEEVQKHLDEITAWVRELQFSWVKEGNSSFHDSFRVVMESIKKLQKAVLEVYNKAPQTD
;
A
#
# COMPACT_ATOMS: atom_id res chain seq x y z
N MET A 1 9.87 17.51 22.53
CA MET A 1 10.10 16.87 21.20
C MET A 1 9.11 17.42 20.18
N TYR A 2 7.87 17.68 20.59
CA TYR A 2 6.84 18.33 19.77
C TYR A 2 7.25 19.70 19.23
N GLU A 3 7.95 20.49 20.05
CA GLU A 3 8.50 21.79 19.65
C GLU A 3 9.53 21.65 18.53
N ALA A 4 10.31 20.55 18.52
CA ALA A 4 11.31 20.33 17.49
C ALA A 4 10.67 19.96 16.14
N GLN A 5 9.52 19.28 16.16
CA GLN A 5 8.71 19.05 14.95
C GLN A 5 8.19 20.37 14.39
N PHE A 6 7.70 21.27 15.24
CA PHE A 6 7.20 22.58 14.83
C PHE A 6 8.31 23.54 14.33
N PHE A 7 9.40 23.67 15.08
CA PHE A 7 10.45 24.65 14.78
C PHE A 7 11.56 24.11 13.84
N GLY A 8 11.65 22.80 13.65
CA GLY A 8 12.76 22.16 12.93
C GLY A 8 14.10 22.15 13.68
N PHE A 9 14.11 22.62 14.93
CA PHE A 9 15.26 22.59 15.84
C PHE A 9 14.78 22.47 17.28
N THR A 10 15.66 22.03 18.18
CA THR A 10 15.34 22.02 19.61
C THR A 10 15.48 23.43 20.20
N PRO A 11 14.47 23.92 20.96
CA PRO A 11 14.54 25.21 21.64
C PRO A 11 15.82 25.45 22.45
N GLN A 12 16.34 24.40 23.08
CA GLN A 12 17.57 24.44 23.87
C GLN A 12 18.79 24.78 23.01
N THR A 13 18.93 24.16 21.83
CA THR A 13 20.03 24.45 20.90
C THR A 13 19.93 25.87 20.34
N CYS A 14 18.72 26.37 20.08
CA CYS A 14 18.52 27.75 19.65
C CYS A 14 19.01 28.74 20.71
N VAL A 15 18.57 28.59 21.97
CA VAL A 15 19.01 29.47 23.06
C VAL A 15 20.52 29.39 23.29
N LEU A 16 21.12 28.19 23.23
CA LEU A 16 22.56 28.02 23.33
C LEU A 16 23.31 28.81 22.24
N ARG A 17 22.86 28.72 20.98
CA ARG A 17 23.48 29.47 19.87
C ARG A 17 23.36 30.98 20.06
N VAL A 18 22.21 31.46 20.55
CA VAL A 18 22.02 32.88 20.88
C VAL A 18 23.00 33.30 21.98
N CYS A 19 23.11 32.52 23.05
CA CYS A 19 24.04 32.82 24.14
C CYS A 19 25.51 32.87 23.69
N ASN A 20 25.92 31.92 22.84
CA ASN A 20 27.27 31.91 22.28
C ASN A 20 27.50 33.13 21.38
N ALA A 21 26.54 33.49 20.52
CA ALA A 21 26.66 34.68 19.67
C ALA A 21 26.83 35.97 20.50
N PHE A 22 26.14 36.10 21.64
CA PHE A 22 26.34 37.22 22.55
C PHE A 22 27.75 37.22 23.17
N GLN A 23 28.26 36.05 23.55
CA GLN A 23 29.63 35.93 24.08
C GLN A 23 30.67 36.29 23.02
N ASP A 24 30.54 35.76 21.80
CA ASP A 24 31.42 36.08 20.67
C ASP A 24 31.45 37.59 20.41
N CYS A 25 30.29 38.26 20.42
CA CYS A 25 30.22 39.72 20.29
C CYS A 25 30.99 40.46 21.41
N LEU A 26 30.94 39.98 22.66
CA LEU A 26 31.71 40.57 23.76
C LEU A 26 33.22 40.40 23.53
N TYR A 27 33.65 39.20 23.11
CA TYR A 27 35.05 38.92 22.78
C TYR A 27 35.57 39.76 21.61
N ASP A 28 34.72 40.09 20.64
CA ASP A 28 35.09 40.89 19.48
C ASP A 28 35.14 42.40 19.78
N ILE A 29 34.18 42.92 20.57
CA ILE A 29 34.05 44.36 20.82
C ILE A 29 35.11 44.86 21.81
N LEU A 30 35.42 44.12 22.87
CA LEU A 30 36.33 44.60 23.93
C LEU A 30 37.75 44.90 23.45
N PRO A 31 38.39 44.09 22.59
CA PRO A 31 39.69 44.43 21.98
C PRO A 31 39.64 45.67 21.08
N VAL A 32 38.50 45.94 20.42
CA VAL A 32 38.33 47.15 19.62
C VAL A 32 38.27 48.38 20.53
N VAL A 33 37.49 48.29 21.62
CA VAL A 33 37.42 49.36 22.63
C VAL A 33 38.79 49.61 23.25
N GLU A 34 39.52 48.55 23.62
CA GLU A 34 40.89 48.63 24.14
C GLU A 34 41.81 49.40 23.18
N LYS A 35 41.83 49.01 21.89
CA LYS A 35 42.64 49.66 20.85
C LYS A 35 42.28 51.14 20.68
N VAL A 36 40.99 51.48 20.68
CA VAL A 36 40.53 52.87 20.55
C VAL A 36 40.99 53.69 21.76
N CYS A 37 40.79 53.18 22.98
CA CYS A 37 41.23 53.85 24.21
C CYS A 37 42.75 54.12 24.21
N VAL A 38 43.57 53.11 23.89
CA VAL A 38 45.04 53.28 23.80
C VAL A 38 45.40 54.33 22.75
N ARG A 39 44.78 54.30 21.57
CA ARG A 39 45.05 55.25 20.50
C ARG A 39 44.70 56.69 20.90
N GLN A 40 43.58 56.89 21.58
CA GLN A 40 43.13 58.22 22.00
C GLN A 40 43.96 58.77 23.17
N LEU A 41 44.35 57.92 24.12
CA LEU A 41 45.08 58.34 25.32
C LEU A 41 46.58 58.56 25.08
N SER A 42 47.18 57.85 24.12
CA SER A 42 48.60 58.01 23.80
C SER A 42 48.94 59.29 23.03
N ASN A 43 47.94 60.07 22.57
CA ASN A 43 48.12 61.29 21.76
C ASN A 43 49.10 61.14 20.57
N GLY A 44 49.35 59.91 20.10
CA GLY A 44 50.34 59.60 19.06
C GLY A 44 51.81 59.55 19.50
N VAL A 45 52.13 59.67 20.78
CA VAL A 45 53.52 59.65 21.31
C VAL A 45 53.90 58.23 21.75
N SER A 46 54.99 57.70 21.18
CA SER A 46 55.35 56.28 21.25
C SER A 46 56.00 55.81 22.57
N ALA A 47 56.48 56.71 23.43
CA ALA A 47 57.32 56.35 24.58
C ALA A 47 56.54 55.86 25.81
N GLU A 48 55.29 56.33 26.01
CA GLU A 48 54.40 55.94 27.11
C GLU A 48 53.38 54.85 26.68
N ALA A 49 53.47 54.41 25.42
CA ALA A 49 52.46 53.57 24.80
C ALA A 49 52.41 52.15 25.36
N ASP A 50 53.52 51.60 25.84
CA ASP A 50 53.57 50.21 26.31
C ASP A 50 52.98 50.04 27.72
N GLU A 51 53.24 50.96 28.65
CA GLU A 51 52.61 50.96 29.97
C GLU A 51 51.09 51.19 29.86
N LEU A 52 50.67 52.12 28.98
CA LEU A 52 49.26 52.36 28.67
C LEU A 52 48.59 51.13 28.04
N ARG A 53 49.26 50.40 27.16
CA ARG A 53 48.75 49.14 26.59
C ARG A 53 48.57 48.06 27.65
N ILE A 54 49.55 47.89 28.54
CA ILE A 54 49.49 46.89 29.62
C ILE A 54 48.32 47.23 30.56
N ALA A 55 48.19 48.49 30.98
CA ALA A 55 47.10 48.95 31.83
C ALA A 55 45.73 48.82 31.14
N ALA A 56 45.63 49.19 29.87
CA ALA A 56 44.40 49.04 29.08
C ALA A 56 44.00 47.57 28.92
N ARG A 57 44.98 46.68 28.69
CA ARG A 57 44.75 45.23 28.58
C ARG A 57 44.24 44.64 29.88
N GLU A 58 44.82 45.03 31.01
CA GLU A 58 44.37 44.59 32.33
C GLU A 58 42.97 45.11 32.65
N CYS A 59 42.70 46.38 32.36
CA CYS A 59 41.38 46.99 32.53
C CYS A 59 40.31 46.29 31.65
N SER A 60 40.61 46.05 30.37
CA SER A 60 39.74 45.33 29.43
C SER A 60 39.44 43.92 29.94
N ARG A 61 40.44 43.20 30.45
CA ARG A 61 40.24 41.85 31.02
C ARG A 61 39.34 41.85 32.25
N ARG A 62 39.49 42.83 33.15
CA ARG A 62 38.60 42.98 34.32
C ARG A 62 37.17 43.32 33.90
N LEU A 63 37.01 44.21 32.92
CA LEU A 63 35.71 44.57 32.36
C LEU A 63 35.06 43.34 31.70
N GLN A 64 35.82 42.57 30.95
CA GLN A 64 35.37 41.34 30.32
C GLN A 64 34.81 40.34 31.35
N GLN A 65 35.56 40.04 32.41
CA GLN A 65 35.12 39.15 33.48
C GLN A 65 33.81 39.64 34.12
N ALA A 66 33.71 40.94 34.41
CA ALA A 66 32.50 41.52 34.99
C ALA A 66 31.28 41.44 34.04
N LEU A 67 31.50 41.60 32.73
CA LEU A 67 30.44 41.49 31.72
C LEU A 67 30.01 40.03 31.51
N GLU A 68 30.95 39.07 31.49
CA GLU A 68 30.67 37.64 31.40
C GLU A 68 29.83 37.16 32.60
N GLU A 69 30.23 37.50 33.83
CA GLU A 69 29.48 37.17 35.05
C GLU A 69 28.09 37.78 35.07
N ARG A 70 27.95 39.01 34.58
CA ARG A 70 26.65 39.67 34.48
C ARG A 70 25.79 39.02 33.40
N PHE A 71 26.37 38.67 32.27
CA PHE A 71 25.68 37.98 31.18
C PHE A 71 25.17 36.63 31.65
N MET A 72 25.98 35.81 32.32
CA MET A 72 25.56 34.51 32.84
C MET A 72 24.34 34.61 33.77
N ARG A 73 24.34 35.55 34.72
CA ARG A 73 23.19 35.77 35.61
C ARG A 73 21.92 36.21 34.86
N LEU A 74 22.07 36.97 33.78
CA LEU A 74 20.94 37.40 32.96
C LEU A 74 20.45 36.28 32.04
N SER A 75 21.36 35.50 31.47
CA SER A 75 21.02 34.39 30.57
C SER A 75 20.34 33.25 31.33
N GLU A 76 20.72 32.99 32.58
CA GLU A 76 20.02 32.06 33.49
C GLU A 76 18.54 32.45 33.71
N ARG A 77 18.23 33.74 33.73
CA ARG A 77 16.87 34.25 33.88
C ARG A 77 16.12 34.32 32.55
N MET A 78 16.82 34.69 31.47
CA MET A 78 16.26 34.84 30.13
C MET A 78 15.91 33.49 29.50
N THR A 79 16.79 32.49 29.63
CA THR A 79 16.63 31.15 29.05
C THR A 79 15.29 30.51 29.38
N PRO A 80 14.87 30.37 30.65
CA PRO A 80 13.58 29.76 30.97
C PRO A 80 12.39 30.57 30.46
N LEU A 81 12.51 31.90 30.34
CA LEU A 81 11.45 32.74 29.77
C LEU A 81 11.30 32.50 28.27
N LEU A 82 12.41 32.49 27.52
CA LEU A 82 12.40 32.19 26.09
C LEU A 82 11.86 30.79 25.82
N LEU A 83 12.33 29.79 26.57
CA LEU A 83 11.86 28.42 26.42
C LEU A 83 10.36 28.33 26.70
N LYS A 84 9.87 28.82 27.85
CA LYS A 84 8.47 28.64 28.28
C LYS A 84 7.45 29.53 27.57
N ARG A 85 7.86 30.69 27.05
CA ARG A 85 6.93 31.69 26.50
C ARG A 85 7.04 31.88 24.99
N CYS A 86 8.21 31.64 24.40
CA CYS A 86 8.44 31.89 22.99
C CYS A 86 8.66 30.59 22.20
N LEU A 87 9.40 29.64 22.76
CA LEU A 87 9.81 28.41 22.11
C LEU A 87 9.11 27.18 22.69
N THR A 88 7.82 27.31 22.98
CA THR A 88 6.95 26.22 23.46
C THR A 88 5.69 26.18 22.61
N VAL A 89 5.29 24.96 22.22
CA VAL A 89 3.96 24.72 21.65
C VAL A 89 3.00 24.48 22.82
N PRO A 90 1.90 25.25 22.95
CA PRO A 90 0.97 25.06 24.07
C PRO A 90 0.36 23.65 24.06
N PRO A 91 0.14 23.02 25.23
CA PRO A 91 -0.28 21.61 25.29
C PRO A 91 -1.69 21.35 24.75
N HIS A 92 -2.49 22.39 24.58
CA HIS A 92 -3.84 22.31 24.01
C HIS A 92 -3.87 22.57 22.50
N VAL A 93 -2.71 22.91 21.91
CA VAL A 93 -2.57 23.16 20.48
C VAL A 93 -2.04 21.88 19.84
N LEU A 94 -2.78 21.42 18.86
CA LEU A 94 -2.39 20.34 17.97
C LEU A 94 -1.75 20.97 16.73
N LEU A 95 -0.62 20.44 16.31
CA LEU A 95 0.02 20.85 15.07
C LEU A 95 -0.79 20.34 13.86
N PRO A 96 -0.72 21.03 12.71
CA PRO A 96 -1.45 20.62 11.51
C PRO A 96 -1.14 19.19 11.06
N GLU A 97 0.10 18.74 11.26
CA GLU A 97 0.56 17.40 10.90
C GLU A 97 -0.19 16.30 11.67
N ASP A 98 -0.67 16.62 12.88
CA ASP A 98 -1.33 15.67 13.77
C ASP A 98 -2.86 15.77 13.71
N GLN A 99 -3.43 16.65 12.88
CA GLN A 99 -4.87 16.91 12.79
C GLN A 99 -5.70 15.64 12.57
N SER A 100 -5.17 14.70 11.78
CA SER A 100 -5.80 13.39 11.53
C SER A 100 -6.03 12.58 12.81
N HIS A 101 -5.18 12.73 13.84
CA HIS A 101 -5.36 12.03 15.12
C HIS A 101 -6.55 12.56 15.91
N LYS A 102 -6.96 13.82 15.70
CA LYS A 102 -8.17 14.38 16.31
C LYS A 102 -9.43 13.87 15.61
N ASP A 103 -9.38 13.79 14.28
CA ASP A 103 -10.53 13.40 13.48
C ASP A 103 -10.80 11.88 13.58
N TYR A 104 -9.76 11.08 13.84
CA TYR A 104 -9.84 9.63 13.94
C TYR A 104 -9.18 9.08 15.22
N PRO A 105 -9.79 9.30 16.40
CA PRO A 105 -9.21 8.88 17.68
C PRO A 105 -9.12 7.36 17.85
N GLN A 106 -9.93 6.59 17.11
CA GLN A 106 -9.92 5.12 17.09
C GLN A 106 -9.24 4.56 15.83
N ALA A 107 -8.44 5.36 15.13
CA ALA A 107 -7.79 4.99 13.87
C ALA A 107 -7.06 3.65 13.93
N VAL A 108 -6.45 3.31 15.07
CA VAL A 108 -5.74 2.02 15.23
C VAL A 108 -6.68 0.83 15.12
N GLN A 109 -7.82 0.85 15.82
CA GLN A 109 -8.77 -0.26 15.80
C GLN A 109 -9.47 -0.35 14.44
N GLU A 110 -9.77 0.80 13.83
CA GLU A 110 -10.35 0.85 12.50
C GLU A 110 -9.37 0.39 11.42
N ALA A 111 -8.08 0.74 11.52
CA ALA A 111 -7.03 0.27 10.61
C ALA A 111 -6.91 -1.26 10.66
N VAL A 112 -6.86 -1.86 11.85
CA VAL A 112 -6.81 -3.33 12.00
C VAL A 112 -8.05 -3.99 11.39
N ARG A 113 -9.23 -3.40 11.58
CA ARG A 113 -10.47 -3.90 10.96
C ARG A 113 -10.42 -3.81 9.43
N LEU A 114 -9.93 -2.70 8.89
CA LEU A 114 -9.80 -2.49 7.45
C LEU A 114 -8.77 -3.44 6.84
N GLU A 115 -7.62 -3.64 7.48
CA GLU A 115 -6.61 -4.62 7.05
C GLU A 115 -7.19 -6.03 7.00
N SER A 116 -7.96 -6.42 8.03
CA SER A 116 -8.64 -7.72 8.06
C SER A 116 -9.64 -7.85 6.90
N SER A 117 -10.47 -6.82 6.67
CA SER A 117 -11.44 -6.80 5.57
C SER A 117 -10.78 -6.85 4.20
N ILE A 118 -9.64 -6.17 4.02
CA ILE A 118 -8.86 -6.23 2.78
C ILE A 118 -8.35 -7.65 2.53
N SER A 119 -7.81 -8.32 3.57
CA SER A 119 -7.32 -9.69 3.45
C SER A 119 -8.45 -10.67 3.11
N GLU A 120 -9.62 -10.52 3.72
CA GLU A 120 -10.81 -11.33 3.40
C GLU A 120 -11.25 -11.11 1.96
N LEU A 121 -11.29 -9.86 1.50
CA LEU A 121 -11.69 -9.52 0.14
C LEU A 121 -10.71 -10.09 -0.91
N GLN A 122 -9.40 -10.05 -0.62
CA GLN A 122 -8.38 -10.63 -1.49
C GLN A 122 -8.54 -12.14 -1.62
N SER A 123 -8.76 -12.86 -0.50
CA SER A 123 -8.99 -14.30 -0.53
C SER A 123 -10.26 -14.66 -1.30
N ALA A 124 -11.34 -13.90 -1.10
CA ALA A 124 -12.58 -14.10 -1.84
C ALA A 124 -12.38 -13.86 -3.35
N PHE A 125 -11.66 -12.79 -3.71
CA PHE A 125 -11.33 -12.50 -5.10
C PHE A 125 -10.55 -13.64 -5.78
N GLU A 126 -9.53 -14.19 -5.11
CA GLU A 126 -8.76 -15.32 -5.62
C GLU A 126 -9.64 -16.56 -5.82
N ALA A 127 -10.54 -16.85 -4.87
CA ALA A 127 -11.48 -17.95 -4.99
C ALA A 127 -12.43 -17.77 -6.18
N GLU A 128 -12.94 -16.55 -6.40
CA GLU A 128 -13.80 -16.23 -7.55
C GLU A 128 -13.07 -16.36 -8.89
N VAL A 129 -11.80 -15.94 -8.96
CA VAL A 129 -10.96 -16.13 -10.16
C VAL A 129 -10.79 -17.61 -10.47
N CYS A 130 -10.51 -18.44 -9.46
CA CYS A 130 -10.41 -19.89 -9.61
C CYS A 130 -11.74 -20.52 -10.03
N ALA A 131 -12.85 -20.12 -9.41
CA ALA A 131 -14.19 -20.60 -9.75
C ALA A 131 -14.53 -20.27 -11.21
N ARG A 132 -14.24 -19.05 -11.67
CA ARG A 132 -14.41 -18.66 -13.07
C ARG A 132 -13.61 -19.55 -14.01
N GLN A 133 -12.36 -19.86 -13.67
CA GLN A 133 -11.53 -20.72 -14.51
C GLN A 133 -12.07 -22.15 -14.59
N MET A 134 -12.60 -22.70 -13.49
CA MET A 134 -13.26 -24.00 -13.50
C MET A 134 -14.53 -24.01 -14.36
N LEU A 135 -15.35 -22.96 -14.26
CA LEU A 135 -16.56 -22.83 -15.08
C LEU A 135 -16.24 -22.73 -16.58
N LEU A 136 -15.15 -22.05 -16.95
CA LEU A 136 -14.70 -22.00 -18.34
C LEU A 136 -14.24 -23.37 -18.84
N ALA A 137 -13.49 -24.12 -18.02
CA ALA A 137 -13.06 -25.47 -18.39
C ALA A 137 -14.24 -26.44 -18.53
N GLU A 138 -15.22 -26.36 -17.62
CA GLU A 138 -16.46 -27.14 -17.69
C GLU A 138 -17.27 -26.81 -18.96
N LEU A 139 -17.32 -25.53 -19.35
CA LEU A 139 -17.99 -25.11 -20.58
C LEU A 139 -17.33 -25.71 -21.82
N GLU A 140 -15.99 -25.72 -21.88
CA GLU A 140 -15.25 -26.35 -22.98
C GLU A 140 -15.52 -27.87 -23.05
N GLU A 141 -15.60 -28.55 -21.90
CA GLU A 141 -15.98 -29.99 -21.86
C GLU A 141 -17.40 -30.21 -22.39
N GLN A 142 -18.35 -29.35 -22.00
CA GLN A 142 -19.74 -29.44 -22.46
C GLN A 142 -19.86 -29.21 -23.97
N GLU A 143 -19.10 -28.27 -24.54
CA GLU A 143 -19.07 -28.03 -25.98
C GLU A 143 -18.57 -29.26 -26.75
N GLU A 144 -17.53 -29.94 -26.24
CA GLU A 144 -17.00 -31.15 -26.88
C GLU A 144 -18.00 -32.32 -26.79
N VAL A 145 -18.65 -32.52 -25.63
CA VAL A 145 -19.69 -33.56 -25.49
C VAL A 145 -20.89 -33.27 -26.39
N GLN A 146 -21.29 -32.00 -26.50
CA GLN A 146 -22.39 -31.59 -27.38
C GLN A 146 -22.08 -31.93 -28.84
N LYS A 147 -20.85 -31.64 -29.30
CA LYS A 147 -20.40 -31.99 -30.65
C LYS A 147 -20.47 -33.50 -30.91
N HIS A 148 -20.00 -34.32 -29.97
CA HIS A 148 -20.10 -35.77 -30.09
C HIS A 148 -21.55 -36.26 -30.18
N LEU A 149 -22.46 -35.70 -29.38
CA LEU A 149 -23.89 -36.04 -29.44
C LEU A 149 -24.52 -35.62 -30.77
N ASP A 150 -24.14 -34.47 -31.32
CA ASP A 150 -24.61 -34.00 -32.62
C ASP A 150 -24.11 -34.90 -33.76
N GLU A 151 -22.85 -35.36 -33.70
CA GLU A 151 -22.30 -36.34 -34.63
C GLU A 151 -23.05 -37.68 -34.59
N ILE A 152 -23.31 -38.23 -33.39
CA ILE A 152 -24.11 -39.45 -33.22
C ILE A 152 -25.52 -39.26 -33.77
N THR A 153 -26.15 -38.12 -33.47
CA THR A 153 -27.51 -37.82 -33.95
C THR A 153 -27.56 -37.70 -35.47
N ALA A 154 -26.55 -37.08 -36.09
CA ALA A 154 -26.41 -37.00 -37.54
C ALA A 154 -26.24 -38.39 -38.16
N TRP A 155 -25.37 -39.23 -37.58
CA TRP A 155 -25.15 -40.61 -38.03
C TRP A 155 -26.42 -41.46 -37.95
N VAL A 156 -27.18 -41.38 -36.85
CA VAL A 156 -28.47 -42.08 -36.71
C VAL A 156 -29.48 -41.63 -37.77
N ARG A 157 -29.55 -40.33 -38.06
CA ARG A 157 -30.42 -39.79 -39.11
C ARG A 157 -30.01 -40.28 -40.50
N GLU A 158 -28.73 -40.33 -40.79
CA GLU A 158 -28.21 -40.84 -42.07
C GLU A 158 -28.51 -42.34 -42.24
N LEU A 159 -28.36 -43.13 -41.18
CA LEU A 159 -28.71 -44.55 -41.16
C LEU A 159 -30.21 -44.75 -41.46
N GLN A 160 -31.06 -43.99 -40.77
CA GLN A 160 -32.51 -44.01 -41.00
C GLN A 160 -32.87 -43.60 -42.44
N PHE A 161 -32.23 -42.54 -42.96
CA PHE A 161 -32.45 -42.09 -44.33
C PHE A 161 -32.03 -43.13 -45.38
N SER A 162 -30.87 -43.75 -45.19
CA SER A 162 -30.34 -44.80 -46.08
C SER A 162 -31.27 -46.03 -46.11
N TRP A 163 -31.77 -46.43 -44.94
CA TRP A 163 -32.75 -47.52 -44.83
C TRP A 163 -34.04 -47.23 -45.61
N VAL A 164 -34.57 -46.01 -45.49
CA VAL A 164 -35.76 -45.58 -46.23
C VAL A 164 -35.49 -45.54 -47.74
N LYS A 165 -34.29 -45.07 -48.15
CA LYS A 165 -33.89 -44.98 -49.56
C LYS A 165 -33.78 -46.35 -50.23
N GLU A 166 -33.43 -47.40 -49.50
CA GLU A 166 -33.42 -48.79 -49.99
C GLU A 166 -34.83 -49.39 -50.14
N GLY A 167 -35.89 -48.59 -49.92
CA GLY A 167 -37.29 -48.99 -50.12
C GLY A 167 -37.91 -49.68 -48.91
N ASN A 168 -37.20 -49.74 -47.78
CA ASN A 168 -37.75 -50.22 -46.53
C ASN A 168 -38.52 -49.10 -45.83
N SER A 169 -39.62 -49.45 -45.15
CA SER A 169 -40.35 -48.50 -44.28
C SER A 169 -39.62 -48.37 -42.93
N SER A 170 -40.31 -48.30 -41.79
CA SER A 170 -39.59 -48.36 -40.52
C SER A 170 -38.97 -49.76 -40.31
N PHE A 171 -37.80 -49.84 -39.66
CA PHE A 171 -37.18 -51.13 -39.32
C PHE A 171 -38.16 -52.06 -38.60
N HIS A 172 -38.92 -51.52 -37.66
CA HIS A 172 -39.94 -52.24 -36.90
C HIS A 172 -41.07 -52.77 -37.80
N ASP A 173 -41.51 -51.99 -38.78
CA ASP A 173 -42.57 -52.39 -39.71
C ASP A 173 -42.07 -53.44 -40.71
N SER A 174 -40.85 -53.28 -41.25
CA SER A 174 -40.21 -54.28 -42.11
C SER A 174 -40.05 -55.62 -41.39
N PHE A 175 -39.56 -55.62 -40.14
CA PHE A 175 -39.40 -56.84 -39.35
C PHE A 175 -40.75 -57.52 -39.06
N ARG A 176 -41.80 -56.73 -38.77
CA ARG A 176 -43.16 -57.24 -38.56
C ARG A 176 -43.71 -57.92 -39.82
N VAL A 177 -43.58 -57.29 -40.99
CA VAL A 177 -44.06 -57.86 -42.27
C VAL A 177 -43.33 -59.16 -42.61
N VAL A 178 -42.01 -59.21 -42.40
CA VAL A 178 -41.21 -60.43 -42.59
C VAL A 178 -41.70 -61.55 -41.66
N MET A 179 -41.89 -61.26 -40.37
CA MET A 179 -42.38 -62.25 -39.40
C MET A 179 -43.79 -62.76 -39.72
N GLU A 180 -44.70 -61.89 -40.17
CA GLU A 180 -46.03 -62.31 -40.63
C GLU A 180 -45.95 -63.19 -41.89
N SER A 181 -45.06 -62.85 -42.82
CA SER A 181 -44.83 -63.63 -44.04
C SER A 181 -44.25 -65.01 -43.74
N ILE A 182 -43.31 -65.10 -42.81
CA ILE A 182 -42.75 -66.38 -42.32
C ILE A 182 -43.85 -67.24 -41.69
N LYS A 183 -44.72 -66.66 -40.85
CA LYS A 183 -45.85 -67.40 -40.26
C LYS A 183 -46.80 -67.95 -41.33
N LYS A 184 -47.12 -67.15 -42.36
CA LYS A 184 -47.96 -67.59 -43.48
C LYS A 184 -47.28 -68.70 -44.29
N LEU A 185 -45.98 -68.57 -44.54
CA LEU A 185 -45.19 -69.58 -45.26
C LEU A 185 -45.14 -70.90 -44.47
N GLN A 186 -44.86 -70.85 -43.16
CA GLN A 186 -44.88 -72.04 -42.31
C GLN A 186 -46.23 -72.76 -42.37
N LYS A 187 -47.33 -72.00 -42.33
CA LYS A 187 -48.69 -72.56 -42.46
C LYS A 187 -48.91 -73.20 -43.84
N ALA A 188 -48.50 -72.53 -44.92
CA ALA A 188 -48.63 -73.07 -46.28
C ALA A 188 -47.76 -74.31 -46.51
N VAL A 189 -46.53 -74.34 -45.99
CA VAL A 189 -45.65 -75.52 -46.02
C VAL A 189 -46.26 -76.67 -45.24
N LEU A 190 -46.88 -76.42 -44.09
CA LEU A 190 -47.59 -77.44 -43.32
C LEU A 190 -48.79 -78.01 -44.12
N GLU A 191 -49.55 -77.14 -44.79
CA GLU A 191 -50.66 -77.54 -45.64
C GLU A 191 -50.22 -78.33 -46.87
N VAL A 192 -49.08 -78.00 -47.48
CA VAL A 192 -48.47 -78.76 -48.59
C VAL A 192 -47.94 -80.10 -48.10
N TYR A 193 -47.28 -80.14 -46.94
CA TYR A 193 -46.79 -81.38 -46.34
C TYR A 193 -47.94 -82.33 -45.98
N ASN A 194 -49.07 -81.80 -45.52
CA ASN A 194 -50.28 -82.56 -45.22
C ASN A 194 -51.10 -82.95 -46.46
N LYS A 195 -50.87 -82.31 -47.62
CA LYS A 195 -51.54 -82.60 -48.91
C LYS A 195 -50.65 -83.30 -49.93
N ALA A 196 -49.36 -83.46 -49.66
CA ALA A 196 -48.47 -84.25 -50.50
C ALA A 196 -48.87 -85.72 -50.37
N PRO A 197 -49.08 -86.44 -51.49
CA PRO A 197 -49.29 -87.88 -51.43
C PRO A 197 -48.06 -88.53 -50.81
N GLN A 198 -48.28 -89.43 -49.84
CA GLN A 198 -47.25 -90.40 -49.47
C GLN A 198 -47.01 -91.25 -50.73
N THR A 199 -45.94 -90.95 -51.47
CA THR A 199 -45.37 -91.92 -52.40
C THR A 199 -44.61 -92.94 -51.56
N ASP A 200 -45.25 -94.09 -51.40
CA ASP A 200 -44.59 -95.40 -51.27
C ASP A 200 -43.57 -95.63 -52.40
#